data_AF-A0A957SJE4-F1
#
_entry.id   AF-A0A957SJE4-F1
#
_cell.length_a   1.000
_cell.length_b   1.000
_cell.length_c   1.000
_cell.angle_alpha   90.00
_cell.angle_beta   90.00
_cell.angle_gamma   90.00
#
_symmetry.space_group_name_H-M   'P 1'
#
loop_
_entity.id
_entity.type
_entity.pdbx_description
1 polymer ?
#
loop_
_entity_poly.entity_id
_entity_poly.type
_entity_poly.pdbx_seq_one_letter_code
_entity_poly.pdbx_strand_id
1 'polypeptide(L)' 'LAHAAAQAIAESPGQSFNPLFVYGGVGLGKTHLLHAVGNQARKQGFRLLYCSSEQFTHELIMAIR' A
#
# COMPACT_ATOMS: atom_id res chain seq x y z
N LEU A 1 -14.54 6.39 4.96
CA LEU A 1 -14.45 5.14 4.16
C LEU A 1 -13.00 4.69 3.95
N ALA A 2 -12.14 5.47 3.28
CA ALA A 2 -10.75 5.06 3.03
C ALA A 2 -9.96 4.68 4.29
N HIS A 3 -10.10 5.45 5.38
CA HIS A 3 -9.46 5.13 6.66
C HIS A 3 -9.95 3.80 7.25
N ALA A 4 -11.26 3.56 7.28
CA ALA A 4 -11.84 2.32 7.80
C ALA A 4 -11.41 1.09 6.99
N ALA A 5 -11.36 1.21 5.66
CA ALA A 5 -10.86 0.13 4.80
C ALA A 5 -9.37 -0.15 5.03
N ALA A 6 -8.55 0.90 5.17
CA ALA A 6 -7.13 0.77 5.50
C ALA A 6 -6.94 0.11 6.88
N GLN A 7 -7.74 0.47 7.88
CA GLN A 7 -7.71 -0.13 9.20
C GLN A 7 -8.06 -1.62 9.17
N ALA A 8 -9.13 -2.00 8.48
CA ALA A 8 -9.54 -3.41 8.35
C ALA A 8 -8.48 -4.29 7.68
N ILE A 9 -7.71 -3.75 6.73
CA ILE A 9 -6.58 -4.47 6.12
C ILE A 9 -5.37 -4.51 7.04
N ALA A 10 -5.11 -3.43 7.78
CA ALA A 10 -4.00 -3.37 8.72
C ALA A 10 -4.20 -4.35 9.90
N GLU A 11 -5.44 -4.60 10.31
CA GLU A 11 -5.80 -5.58 11.36
C GLU A 11 -5.78 -7.02 10.85
N SER A 12 -6.14 -7.27 9.59
CA SER A 12 -6.14 -8.61 8.99
C SER A 12 -5.71 -8.57 7.52
N PRO A 13 -4.40 -8.46 7.26
CA PRO A 13 -3.86 -8.32 5.90
C PRO A 13 -4.30 -9.48 5.00
N GLY A 14 -4.87 -9.15 3.83
CA GLY A 14 -5.27 -10.13 2.80
C GLY A 14 -6.64 -10.80 2.99
N GLN A 15 -7.38 -10.51 4.07
CA GLN A 15 -8.70 -11.13 4.31
C GLN A 15 -9.87 -10.19 3.96
N SER A 16 -9.82 -8.94 4.41
CA SER A 16 -10.96 -8.01 4.29
C SER A 16 -11.11 -7.45 2.87
N PHE A 17 -10.00 -6.98 2.30
CA PHE A 17 -9.96 -6.36 0.98
C PHE A 17 -8.64 -6.70 0.27
N ASN A 18 -8.75 -7.29 -0.92
CA ASN A 18 -7.60 -7.56 -1.79
C ASN A 18 -8.06 -7.51 -3.27
N PRO A 19 -7.72 -6.45 -4.04
CA PRO A 19 -6.87 -5.31 -3.67
C PRO A 19 -7.62 -4.18 -2.94
N LEU A 20 -6.86 -3.31 -2.25
CA LEU A 20 -7.32 -1.98 -1.83
C LEU A 20 -6.88 -0.92 -2.82
N PHE A 21 -7.83 -0.16 -3.35
CA PHE A 21 -7.56 0.96 -4.25
C PHE A 21 -7.99 2.29 -3.60
N VAL A 22 -7.04 3.20 -3.39
CA VAL A 22 -7.28 4.52 -2.77
C VAL A 22 -7.02 5.62 -3.80
N TYR A 23 -8.02 6.46 -4.07
CA TYR A 23 -7.93 7.58 -5.00
C TYR A 23 -8.47 8.88 -4.36
N GLY A 24 -8.09 10.01 -4.93
CA GLY A 24 -8.46 11.34 -4.43
C GLY A 24 -7.44 12.41 -4.82
N GLY A 25 -7.79 13.68 -4.60
CA GLY A 25 -6.94 14.84 -4.88
C GLY A 25 -5.59 14.83 -4.16
N VAL A 26 -4.71 15.77 -4.55
CA VAL A 26 -3.39 15.97 -3.93
C VAL A 26 -3.56 16.33 -2.45
N GLY A 27 -2.65 15.85 -1.59
CA GLY A 27 -2.66 16.18 -0.16
C GLY A 27 -3.71 15.45 0.70
N LEU A 28 -4.59 14.62 0.12
CA LEU A 28 -5.65 13.93 0.88
C LEU A 28 -5.19 12.65 1.62
N GLY A 29 -3.90 12.49 1.87
CA GLY A 29 -3.39 11.40 2.72
C GLY A 29 -3.28 10.01 2.07
N LYS A 30 -3.37 9.88 0.73
CA LYS A 30 -3.25 8.59 0.03
C LYS A 30 -1.96 7.84 0.40
N THR A 31 -0.82 8.51 0.24
CA THR A 31 0.51 7.98 0.58
C THR A 31 0.61 7.69 2.08
N HIS A 32 0.07 8.58 2.92
CA HIS A 32 0.04 8.39 4.37
C HIS A 32 -0.69 7.10 4.76
N LEU A 33 -1.88 6.86 4.20
CA LEU A 33 -2.67 5.66 4.48
C LEU A 33 -1.94 4.38 4.05
N LEU A 34 -1.34 4.38 2.85
CA LEU A 34 -0.56 3.23 2.36
C LEU A 34 0.61 2.89 3.29
N HIS A 35 1.35 3.90 3.76
CA HIS A 35 2.42 3.69 4.73
C HIS A 35 1.92 3.25 6.10
N ALA A 36 0.77 3.75 6.57
CA ALA A 36 0.20 3.34 7.84
C ALA A 36 -0.16 1.84 7.84
N VAL A 37 -0.79 1.35 6.76
CA VAL A 37 -1.09 -0.09 6.59
C VAL A 37 0.19 -0.91 6.55
N GLY A 38 1.18 -0.49 5.75
CA GLY A 38 2.47 -1.16 5.68
C GLY A 38 3.17 -1.22 7.05
N ASN A 39 3.26 -0.12 7.77
CA ASN A 39 3.91 -0.09 9.08
C ASN A 39 3.23 -1.04 10.08
N GLN A 40 1.90 -1.15 10.06
CA GLN A 40 1.18 -2.08 10.92
C GLN A 40 1.43 -3.54 10.53
N ALA A 41 1.38 -3.86 9.23
CA ALA A 41 1.72 -5.20 8.74
C ALA A 41 3.18 -5.58 9.11
N ARG A 42 4.13 -4.62 9.09
CA ARG A 42 5.52 -4.86 9.49
C ARG A 42 5.62 -5.27 10.96
N LYS A 43 4.88 -4.58 11.84
CA LYS A 43 4.83 -4.89 13.27
C LYS A 43 4.28 -6.30 13.55
N GLN A 44 3.39 -6.79 12.68
CA GLN A 44 2.86 -8.15 12.73
C GLN A 44 3.80 -9.20 12.09
N GLY A 45 4.98 -8.80 11.60
CA GLY A 45 5.98 -9.71 11.03
C GLY A 45 5.84 -9.99 9.54
N PHE A 46 4.95 -9.28 8.82
CA PHE A 46 4.83 -9.45 7.37
C PHE A 46 6.02 -8.84 6.63
N ARG A 47 6.42 -9.51 5.54
CA ARG A 47 7.34 -8.95 4.55
C ARG A 47 6.59 -7.95 3.68
N LEU A 48 7.16 -6.77 3.49
CA LEU A 48 6.52 -5.67 2.77
C LEU A 48 7.36 -5.20 1.60
N LEU A 49 6.66 -4.76 0.56
CA LEU A 49 7.20 -4.03 -0.56
C LEU A 49 6.36 -2.76 -0.72
N TYR A 50 7.02 -1.61 -0.80
CA TYR A 50 6.42 -0.34 -1.16
C TYR A 50 7.23 0.23 -2.32
N CYS A 51 6.55 0.58 -3.41
CA CYS A 51 7.17 1.22 -4.56
C CYS A 51 6.19 2.24 -5.15
N SER A 52 6.72 3.30 -5.75
CA SER A 52 5.93 4.17 -6.62
C SER A 52 5.75 3.48 -7.98
N SER A 53 4.71 3.86 -8.72
CA SER A 53 4.53 3.38 -10.10
C SER A 53 5.73 3.71 -11.00
N GLU A 54 6.38 4.84 -10.75
CA GLU A 54 7.59 5.27 -11.45
C GLU A 54 8.77 4.33 -11.17
N GLN A 55 9.05 4.04 -9.89
CA GLN A 55 10.10 3.12 -9.50
C GLN A 55 9.85 1.72 -10.09
N PHE A 56 8.62 1.21 -9.95
CA PHE A 56 8.25 -0.09 -10.50
C PHE A 56 8.46 -0.16 -12.01
N THR A 57 8.01 0.87 -12.74
CA THR A 57 8.17 0.92 -14.21
C THR A 57 9.64 0.97 -14.61
N HIS A 58 10.45 1.75 -13.89
CA HIS A 58 11.87 1.86 -14.14
C HIS A 58 12.61 0.53 -13.88
N GLU A 59 12.36 -0.10 -12.73
CA GLU A 59 12.93 -1.41 -12.39
C GLU A 59 12.53 -2.49 -13.40
N LEU A 60 11.28 -2.48 -13.85
CA LEU A 60 10.78 -3.40 -14.87
C LEU A 60 11.51 -3.24 -16.20
N ILE A 61 11.71 -2.00 -16.67
CA ILE A 61 12.44 -1.74 -17.92
C ILE A 61 13.88 -2.23 -17.82
N MET A 62 14.54 -1.98 -16.68
CA MET A 62 15.92 -2.42 -16.46
C MET A 62 16.05 -3.94 -16.37
N ALA A 63 15.03 -4.64 -15.87
CA ALA A 63 15.04 -6.10 -15.74
C ALA A 63 14.81 -6.84 -17.07
N ILE A 64 14.18 -6.18 -18.06
CA ILE A 64 13.91 -6.76 -19.39
C ILE A 64 15.07 -6.51 -20.37
N ARG A 65 15.88 -5.47 -20.12
CA ARG A 65 17.07 -5.16 -20.93
C ARG A 65 18.22 -6.12 -20.64
#